data_AF-A0A622RBD1-F1
#
_entry.id   AF-A0A622RBD1-F1
#
_cell.length_a   1.000
_cell.length_b   1.000
_cell.length_c   1.000
_cell.angle_alpha   90.00
_cell.angle_beta   90.00
_cell.angle_gamma   90.00
#
_symmetry.space_group_name_H-M   'P 1'
#
loop_
_entity.id
_entity.type
_entity.pdbx_description
1 polymer ?
#
loop_
_entity_poly.entity_id
_entity_poly.type
_entity_poly.pdbx_seq_one_letter_code
_entity_poly.pdbx_strand_id
1 'polypeptide(L)'
;MKKLMILPLLATLAFADYTQYKPSEDFAKYFTKQSCSQVLDKFYYLNCYDYNYKGTKAVAYRLEADNLKGEQIKKRPRFEDDTNIPKKYRTTWSDYKNSGYDRGHTLSNASMRKTTQAQRSTFLMSNITPQNPQINQRVWNKIEKRERQVALKLGSLEVLNLVNYDNNPQRIRNQIAIPSSYVKILKGDNFKECYQVPNHEVEDESIRSYQIKCQF
;
A
#
# COMPACT_ATOMS: atom_id res chain seq x y z
N MET A 1 18.51 17.54 -61.03
CA MET A 1 18.20 16.31 -60.27
C MET A 1 18.52 16.55 -58.79
N LYS A 2 17.51 16.82 -57.94
CA LYS A 2 17.71 17.07 -56.50
C LYS A 2 17.87 15.74 -55.79
N LYS A 3 19.03 15.48 -55.18
CA LYS A 3 19.26 14.30 -54.33
C LYS A 3 18.49 14.49 -53.02
N LEU A 4 17.49 13.66 -52.78
CA LEU A 4 16.75 13.59 -51.53
C LEU A 4 17.59 12.80 -50.52
N MET A 5 18.22 13.47 -49.56
CA MET A 5 18.85 12.80 -48.41
C MET A 5 17.74 12.37 -47.45
N ILE A 6 17.51 11.07 -47.35
CA ILE A 6 16.65 10.47 -46.33
C ILE A 6 17.54 10.23 -45.11
N LEU A 7 17.41 11.09 -44.08
CA LEU A 7 17.98 10.83 -42.77
C LEU A 7 17.14 9.74 -42.08
N PRO A 8 17.72 8.63 -41.59
CA PRO A 8 16.98 7.66 -40.82
C PRO A 8 16.68 8.28 -39.45
N LEU A 9 15.41 8.52 -39.17
CA LEU A 9 14.95 8.90 -37.85
C LEU A 9 15.08 7.66 -36.93
N LEU A 10 16.23 7.51 -36.25
CA LEU A 10 16.32 6.56 -35.14
C LEU A 10 15.41 7.05 -34.03
N ALA A 11 14.19 6.52 -33.96
CA ALA A 11 13.35 6.63 -32.78
C ALA A 11 14.01 5.79 -31.68
N THR A 12 14.77 6.44 -30.80
CA THR A 12 15.17 5.83 -29.54
C THR A 12 13.90 5.69 -28.69
N LEU A 13 13.29 4.51 -28.73
CA LEU A 13 12.36 4.10 -27.69
C LEU A 13 13.18 4.01 -26.40
N ALA A 14 13.21 5.09 -25.63
CA ALA A 14 13.58 5.03 -24.23
C ALA A 14 12.54 4.15 -23.55
N PHE A 15 12.79 2.85 -23.50
CA PHE A 15 12.12 1.98 -22.55
C PHE A 15 12.49 2.56 -21.19
N ALA A 16 11.53 3.22 -20.53
CA ALA A 16 11.69 3.51 -19.12
C ALA A 16 11.91 2.14 -18.46
N ASP A 17 13.12 1.90 -17.95
CA ASP A 17 13.46 0.69 -17.22
C ASP A 17 12.60 0.64 -15.96
N TYR A 18 11.42 0.03 -16.08
CA TYR A 18 10.54 -0.18 -14.95
C TYR A 18 11.11 -1.31 -14.11
N THR A 19 11.90 -0.94 -13.09
CA THR A 19 12.39 -1.89 -12.11
C THR A 19 11.26 -2.28 -11.18
N GLN A 20 10.89 -3.56 -11.22
CA GLN A 20 10.03 -4.20 -10.22
C GLN A 20 10.55 -3.91 -8.81
N TYR A 21 9.64 -3.60 -7.88
CA TYR A 21 10.03 -3.34 -6.50
C TYR A 21 10.68 -4.56 -5.85
N LYS A 22 11.81 -4.35 -5.17
CA LYS A 22 12.48 -5.34 -4.34
C LYS A 22 12.66 -4.77 -2.93
N PRO A 23 12.24 -5.50 -1.88
CA PRO A 23 12.38 -5.01 -0.51
C PRO A 23 13.85 -5.08 -0.04
N SER A 24 14.23 -4.19 0.87
CA SER A 24 15.48 -4.36 1.63
C SER A 24 15.42 -5.60 2.52
N GLU A 25 16.58 -6.09 2.98
CA GLU A 25 16.68 -7.28 3.83
C GLU A 25 15.80 -7.17 5.09
N ASP A 26 15.78 -5.99 5.72
CA ASP A 26 14.94 -5.70 6.89
C ASP A 26 13.45 -5.97 6.61
N PHE A 27 12.97 -5.72 5.39
CA PHE A 27 11.57 -5.88 5.01
C PHE A 27 11.29 -7.23 4.35
N ALA A 28 12.28 -7.83 3.69
CA ALA A 28 12.13 -9.09 2.96
C ALA A 28 11.61 -10.23 3.85
N LYS A 29 11.98 -10.25 5.14
CA LYS A 29 11.50 -11.26 6.11
C LYS A 29 9.99 -11.27 6.33
N TYR A 30 9.29 -10.18 6.03
CA TYR A 30 7.83 -10.14 6.13
C TYR A 30 7.12 -10.76 4.92
N PHE A 31 7.84 -11.05 3.83
CA PHE A 31 7.28 -11.55 2.58
C PHE A 31 7.78 -12.97 2.28
N THR A 32 7.50 -13.89 3.21
CA THR A 32 7.83 -15.32 3.08
C THR A 32 6.57 -16.20 3.16
N LYS A 33 6.69 -17.47 2.78
CA LYS A 33 5.61 -18.46 2.94
C LYS A 33 5.28 -18.78 4.41
N GLN A 34 6.18 -18.45 5.33
CA GLN A 34 5.96 -18.57 6.77
C GLN A 34 5.19 -17.37 7.31
N SER A 35 5.36 -16.20 6.68
CA SER A 35 4.76 -14.93 7.14
C SER A 35 3.28 -14.80 6.74
N CYS A 36 2.88 -15.35 5.59
CA CYS A 36 1.49 -15.36 5.12
C CYS A 36 1.23 -16.48 4.10
N SER A 37 -0.04 -16.67 3.70
CA SER A 37 -0.43 -17.72 2.77
C SER A 37 0.04 -17.49 1.33
N GLN A 38 0.11 -16.23 0.90
CA GLN A 38 0.52 -15.87 -0.45
C GLN A 38 1.20 -14.49 -0.47
N VAL A 39 2.43 -14.45 -0.97
CA VAL A 39 3.09 -13.20 -1.34
C VAL A 39 2.62 -12.81 -2.74
N LEU A 40 1.93 -11.69 -2.82
CA LEU A 40 1.45 -11.10 -4.06
C LEU A 40 2.44 -10.05 -4.52
N ASP A 41 3.11 -10.33 -5.62
CA ASP A 41 3.90 -9.32 -6.33
C ASP A 41 3.00 -8.51 -7.26
N LYS A 42 2.81 -7.24 -6.93
CA LYS A 42 1.98 -6.30 -7.70
C LYS A 42 2.84 -5.37 -8.56
N PHE A 43 4.08 -5.76 -8.82
CA PHE A 43 5.12 -5.03 -9.56
C PHE A 43 5.61 -3.75 -8.86
N TYR A 44 4.68 -2.92 -8.38
CA TYR A 44 4.96 -1.65 -7.69
C TYR A 44 5.15 -1.80 -6.17
N TYR A 45 4.64 -2.89 -5.61
CA TYR A 45 4.67 -3.20 -4.19
C TYR A 45 4.54 -4.72 -3.98
N LEU A 46 4.97 -5.18 -2.81
CA LEU A 46 4.70 -6.54 -2.32
C LEU A 46 3.57 -6.51 -1.31
N ASN A 47 2.72 -7.53 -1.32
CA ASN A 47 1.65 -7.71 -0.34
C ASN A 47 1.66 -9.15 0.18
N CYS A 48 1.86 -9.31 1.48
CA CYS A 48 1.78 -10.59 2.15
C CYS A 48 0.33 -10.84 2.59
N TYR A 49 -0.41 -11.61 1.80
CA TYR A 49 -1.83 -11.86 2.01
C TYR A 49 -2.09 -13.19 2.74
N ASP A 50 -2.94 -13.14 3.76
CA ASP A 50 -3.27 -14.29 4.60
C ASP A 50 -4.71 -14.77 4.35
N TYR A 51 -4.83 -16.05 4.02
CA TYR A 51 -6.12 -16.67 3.67
C TYR A 51 -7.05 -16.86 4.86
N ASN A 52 -6.52 -17.01 6.08
CA ASN A 52 -7.34 -17.12 7.28
C ASN A 52 -7.94 -15.76 7.66
N TYR A 53 -7.17 -14.68 7.51
CA TYR A 53 -7.68 -13.33 7.75
C TYR A 53 -8.47 -12.77 6.57
N LYS A 54 -8.27 -13.32 5.37
CA LYS A 54 -8.72 -12.74 4.10
C LYS A 54 -8.31 -11.27 4.00
N GLY A 55 -7.07 -10.99 4.40
CA GLY A 55 -6.51 -9.65 4.48
C GLY A 55 -4.99 -9.68 4.39
N THR A 56 -4.40 -8.51 4.18
CA THR A 56 -2.95 -8.35 4.17
C THR A 56 -2.39 -8.34 5.60
N LYS A 57 -1.19 -8.90 5.78
CA LYS A 57 -0.39 -8.78 7.01
C LYS A 57 0.76 -7.78 6.86
N ALA A 58 1.23 -7.58 5.63
CA ALA A 58 2.33 -6.67 5.32
C ALA A 58 2.22 -6.15 3.88
N VAL A 59 2.47 -4.87 3.67
CA VAL A 59 2.62 -4.25 2.36
C VAL A 59 3.89 -3.41 2.34
N ALA A 60 4.78 -3.63 1.38
CA ALA A 60 6.01 -2.87 1.25
C ALA A 60 6.17 -2.30 -0.16
N TYR A 61 6.71 -1.08 -0.24
CA TYR A 61 6.90 -0.34 -1.49
C TYR A 61 8.01 0.69 -1.37
N ARG A 62 8.54 1.10 -2.52
CA ARG A 62 9.39 2.27 -2.66
C ARG A 62 8.54 3.49 -2.99
N LEU A 63 8.62 4.52 -2.17
CA LEU A 63 8.00 5.82 -2.39
C LEU A 63 9.06 6.83 -2.83
N GLU A 64 9.07 7.15 -4.12
CA GLU A 64 10.01 8.10 -4.72
C GLU A 64 9.34 9.47 -4.85
N ALA A 65 10.08 10.56 -4.63
CA ALA A 65 9.58 11.91 -4.83
C ALA A 65 9.05 12.11 -6.27
N ASP A 66 9.71 11.49 -7.24
CA ASP A 66 9.28 11.53 -8.65
C ASP A 66 7.94 10.83 -8.88
N ASN A 67 7.65 9.76 -8.13
CA ASN A 67 6.34 9.08 -8.22
C ASN A 67 5.20 10.01 -7.81
N LEU A 68 5.47 11.00 -6.96
CA LEU A 68 4.48 11.97 -6.49
C LEU A 68 4.25 13.14 -7.48
N LYS A 69 5.08 13.26 -8.53
CA LYS A 69 4.86 14.24 -9.61
C LYS A 69 3.75 13.81 -10.57
N GLY A 70 3.52 12.50 -10.74
CA GLY A 70 2.49 11.98 -11.64
C GLY A 70 1.08 12.43 -11.24
N GLU A 71 0.17 12.59 -12.20
CA GLU A 71 -1.18 13.07 -11.90
C GLU A 71 -2.00 12.07 -11.08
N GLN A 72 -2.75 12.58 -10.11
CA GLN A 72 -3.78 11.81 -9.42
C GLN A 72 -4.89 11.47 -10.41
N ILE A 73 -5.34 10.20 -10.47
CA ILE A 73 -6.48 9.85 -11.35
C ILE A 73 -7.69 10.70 -10.96
N LYS A 74 -8.20 11.49 -11.92
CA LYS A 74 -9.30 12.44 -11.72
C LYS A 74 -10.57 11.77 -11.18
N LYS A 75 -10.91 10.59 -11.69
CA LYS A 75 -12.05 9.79 -11.23
C LYS A 75 -11.57 8.61 -10.39
N ARG A 76 -11.98 8.57 -9.12
CA ARG A 76 -11.65 7.46 -8.21
C ARG A 76 -12.01 6.11 -8.85
N PRO A 77 -11.04 5.19 -9.01
CA PRO A 77 -11.31 3.83 -9.46
C PRO A 77 -12.30 3.11 -8.55
N ARG A 78 -13.00 2.12 -9.12
CA ARG A 78 -13.78 1.18 -8.31
C ARG A 78 -12.83 0.22 -7.60
N PHE A 79 -13.27 -0.30 -6.47
CA PHE A 79 -12.59 -1.42 -5.84
C PHE A 79 -12.87 -2.69 -6.63
N GLU A 80 -11.83 -3.48 -6.85
CA GLU A 80 -11.87 -4.66 -7.70
C GLU A 80 -11.33 -5.88 -6.97
N ASP A 81 -11.94 -7.03 -7.22
CA ASP A 81 -11.49 -8.30 -6.66
C ASP A 81 -10.09 -8.65 -7.20
N ASP A 82 -9.22 -9.17 -6.35
CA ASP A 82 -7.89 -9.61 -6.77
C ASP A 82 -7.93 -11.05 -7.29
N THR A 83 -7.85 -11.20 -8.62
CA THR A 83 -7.97 -12.51 -9.28
C THR A 83 -6.75 -13.41 -9.08
N ASN A 84 -5.61 -12.88 -8.60
CA ASN A 84 -4.43 -13.70 -8.26
C ASN A 84 -4.61 -14.53 -6.98
N ILE A 85 -5.63 -14.23 -6.18
CA ILE A 85 -5.98 -14.99 -4.97
C ILE A 85 -6.97 -16.10 -5.37
N PRO A 86 -6.99 -17.30 -4.77
CA PRO A 86 -8.04 -18.28 -5.02
C PRO A 86 -9.43 -17.77 -4.60
N LYS A 87 -10.49 -18.06 -5.38
CA LYS A 87 -11.84 -17.51 -5.17
C LYS A 87 -12.37 -17.65 -3.73
N LYS A 88 -12.10 -18.78 -3.06
CA LYS A 88 -12.51 -19.03 -1.65
C LYS A 88 -11.92 -18.06 -0.63
N TYR A 89 -10.80 -17.41 -0.96
CA TYR A 89 -10.07 -16.50 -0.08
C TYR A 89 -10.15 -15.04 -0.54
N ARG A 90 -10.81 -14.75 -1.67
CA ARG A 90 -11.01 -13.38 -2.15
C ARG A 90 -12.04 -12.65 -1.30
N THR A 91 -11.85 -11.34 -1.21
CA THR A 91 -12.82 -10.40 -0.66
C THR A 91 -13.34 -9.51 -1.79
N THR A 92 -14.56 -9.01 -1.61
CA THR A 92 -15.16 -8.08 -2.57
C THR A 92 -15.67 -6.84 -1.85
N TRP A 93 -15.83 -5.73 -2.58
CA TRP A 93 -16.24 -4.46 -2.00
C TRP A 93 -17.60 -4.53 -1.30
N SER A 94 -18.50 -5.41 -1.74
CA SER A 94 -19.84 -5.57 -1.15
C SER A 94 -19.83 -6.25 0.22
N ASP A 95 -18.73 -6.93 0.58
CA ASP A 95 -18.57 -7.53 1.92
C ASP A 95 -18.50 -6.46 3.02
N TYR A 96 -18.08 -5.24 2.67
CA TYR A 96 -17.93 -4.11 3.58
C TYR A 96 -19.23 -3.34 3.78
N LYS A 97 -20.26 -3.57 2.96
CA LYS A 97 -21.53 -2.84 3.02
C LYS A 97 -22.21 -3.09 4.36
N ASN A 98 -22.60 -2.01 5.04
CA ASN A 98 -23.26 -2.03 6.36
C ASN A 98 -22.43 -2.71 7.47
N SER A 99 -21.12 -2.85 7.30
CA SER A 99 -20.24 -3.45 8.31
C SER A 99 -19.84 -2.48 9.44
N GLY A 100 -20.01 -1.17 9.24
CA GLY A 100 -19.46 -0.12 10.11
C GLY A 100 -17.99 0.23 9.81
N TYR A 101 -17.33 -0.50 8.91
CA TYR A 101 -15.93 -0.27 8.54
C TYR A 101 -15.78 0.30 7.13
N ASP A 102 -14.77 1.15 6.97
CA ASP A 102 -14.33 1.61 5.67
C ASP A 102 -13.54 0.52 4.92
N ARG A 103 -13.51 0.67 3.59
CA ARG A 103 -12.53 0.00 2.72
C ARG A 103 -11.20 0.75 2.82
N GLY A 104 -10.49 0.53 3.92
CA GLY A 104 -9.24 1.17 4.25
C GLY A 104 -8.09 0.64 3.39
N HIS A 105 -7.31 1.54 2.80
CA HIS A 105 -6.13 1.14 2.02
C HIS A 105 -4.97 0.88 2.97
N THR A 106 -4.25 -0.22 2.76
CA THR A 106 -2.96 -0.44 3.44
C THR A 106 -1.86 0.37 2.76
N LEU A 107 -1.75 0.32 1.42
CA LEU A 107 -0.98 1.27 0.60
C LEU A 107 -1.92 2.31 -0.01
N SER A 108 -1.68 3.58 0.31
CA SER A 108 -2.50 4.70 -0.19
C SER A 108 -2.33 4.92 -1.70
N ASN A 109 -3.45 5.16 -2.39
CA ASN A 109 -3.44 5.54 -3.80
C ASN A 109 -2.62 6.82 -4.07
N ALA A 110 -2.70 7.81 -3.17
CA ALA A 110 -2.00 9.07 -3.31
C ALA A 110 -0.46 8.92 -3.19
N SER A 111 0.01 7.82 -2.61
CA SER A 111 1.43 7.47 -2.54
C SER A 111 1.90 6.65 -3.75
N MET A 112 0.99 6.24 -4.64
CA MET A 112 1.30 5.38 -5.79
C MET A 112 1.05 6.08 -7.13
N ARG A 113 1.39 7.37 -7.23
CA ARG A 113 1.12 8.24 -8.38
C ARG A 113 2.04 8.05 -9.60
N LYS A 114 2.90 7.02 -9.60
CA LYS A 114 3.88 6.74 -10.68
C LYS A 114 3.22 6.54 -12.05
N THR A 115 2.15 5.74 -12.10
CA THR A 115 1.36 5.49 -13.31
C THR A 115 -0.12 5.30 -12.96
N THR A 116 -1.01 5.37 -13.95
CA THR A 116 -2.43 5.03 -13.75
C THR A 116 -2.61 3.58 -13.32
N GLN A 117 -1.80 2.65 -13.84
CA GLN A 117 -1.83 1.24 -13.49
C GLN A 117 -1.41 1.02 -12.04
N ALA A 118 -0.37 1.72 -11.58
CA ALA A 118 0.07 1.69 -10.19
C ALA A 118 -1.03 2.20 -9.24
N GLN A 119 -1.68 3.32 -9.57
CA GLN A 119 -2.83 3.82 -8.82
C GLN A 119 -3.99 2.82 -8.79
N ARG A 120 -4.36 2.22 -9.94
CA ARG A 120 -5.43 1.21 -9.99
C ARG A 120 -5.11 -0.02 -9.14
N SER A 121 -3.84 -0.44 -9.10
CA SER A 121 -3.44 -1.61 -8.31
C SER A 121 -3.73 -1.44 -6.81
N THR A 122 -3.72 -0.21 -6.27
CA THR A 122 -4.04 0.02 -4.86
C THR A 122 -5.53 -0.19 -4.53
N PHE A 123 -6.41 -0.26 -5.53
CA PHE A 123 -7.84 -0.52 -5.38
C PHE A 123 -8.20 -2.01 -5.44
N LEU A 124 -7.20 -2.89 -5.65
CA LEU A 124 -7.39 -4.32 -5.51
C LEU A 124 -7.74 -4.65 -4.06
N MET A 125 -8.77 -5.47 -3.86
CA MET A 125 -9.28 -5.83 -2.53
C MET A 125 -8.26 -6.52 -1.62
N SER A 126 -7.18 -7.06 -2.19
CA SER A 126 -6.03 -7.60 -1.44
C SER A 126 -5.25 -6.54 -0.64
N ASN A 127 -5.31 -5.27 -1.06
CA ASN A 127 -4.73 -4.11 -0.37
C ASN A 127 -5.72 -3.45 0.62
N ILE A 128 -6.91 -4.02 0.81
CA ILE A 128 -7.99 -3.40 1.56
C ILE A 128 -8.29 -4.17 2.84
N THR A 129 -8.39 -3.48 3.97
CA THR A 129 -8.78 -4.05 5.27
C THR A 129 -9.99 -3.32 5.85
N PRO A 130 -10.79 -3.98 6.72
CA PRO A 130 -11.81 -3.29 7.50
C PRO A 130 -11.14 -2.28 8.44
N GLN A 131 -11.23 -1.00 8.10
CA GLN A 131 -10.59 0.06 8.87
C GLN A 131 -11.64 0.95 9.52
N ASN A 132 -11.46 1.23 10.81
CA ASN A 132 -12.33 2.13 11.55
C ASN A 132 -12.39 3.49 10.81
N PRO A 133 -13.57 4.07 10.59
CA PRO A 133 -13.71 5.29 9.80
C PRO A 133 -12.89 6.49 10.33
N GLN A 134 -12.84 6.69 11.64
CA GLN A 134 -12.05 7.77 12.24
C GLN A 134 -10.55 7.56 11.95
N ILE A 135 -10.07 6.33 12.12
CA ILE A 135 -8.67 5.99 11.87
C ILE A 135 -8.31 6.15 10.40
N ASN A 136 -9.10 5.59 9.48
CA ASN A 136 -8.88 5.67 8.04
C ASN A 136 -8.85 7.13 7.55
N GLN A 137 -9.90 7.89 7.86
CA GLN A 137 -10.13 9.20 7.26
C GLN A 137 -9.26 10.30 7.89
N ARG A 138 -8.87 10.11 9.16
CA ARG A 138 -8.15 11.12 9.96
C ARG A 138 -6.72 10.67 10.26
N VAL A 139 -6.51 9.82 11.27
CA VAL A 139 -5.15 9.53 11.78
C VAL A 139 -4.26 8.88 10.72
N TRP A 140 -4.71 7.80 10.10
CA TRP A 140 -3.96 7.08 9.07
C TRP A 140 -3.68 7.96 7.85
N ASN A 141 -4.68 8.70 7.37
CA ASN A 141 -4.50 9.68 6.30
C ASN A 141 -3.45 10.77 6.63
N LYS A 142 -3.37 11.25 7.87
CA LYS A 142 -2.32 12.20 8.29
C LYS A 142 -0.93 11.54 8.23
N ILE A 143 -0.81 10.27 8.62
CA ILE A 143 0.43 9.49 8.51
C ILE A 143 0.80 9.26 7.02
N GLU A 144 -0.18 8.95 6.17
CA GLU A 144 0.03 8.83 4.73
C GLU A 144 0.44 10.16 4.07
N LYS A 145 -0.06 11.29 4.56
CA LYS A 145 0.44 12.61 4.15
C LYS A 145 1.90 12.82 4.59
N ARG A 146 2.24 12.39 5.81
CA ARG A 146 3.59 12.49 6.36
C ARG A 146 4.61 11.70 5.55
N GLU A 147 4.34 10.44 5.18
CA GLU A 147 5.28 9.66 4.35
C GLU A 147 5.58 10.36 3.02
N ARG A 148 4.58 10.99 2.38
CA ARG A 148 4.77 11.71 1.13
C ARG A 148 5.62 12.96 1.32
N GLN A 149 5.38 13.72 2.39
CA GLN A 149 6.21 14.89 2.73
C GLN A 149 7.67 14.50 2.98
N VAL A 150 7.90 13.40 3.70
CA VAL A 150 9.25 12.92 3.98
C VAL A 150 9.92 12.42 2.70
N ALA A 151 9.22 11.66 1.85
CA ALA A 151 9.75 11.23 0.56
C ALA A 151 10.13 12.41 -0.34
N LEU A 152 9.31 13.46 -0.40
CA LEU A 152 9.64 14.69 -1.13
C LEU A 152 10.90 15.38 -0.59
N LYS A 153 11.12 15.33 0.73
CA LYS A 153 12.30 15.93 1.38
C LYS A 153 13.57 15.10 1.18
N LEU A 154 13.47 13.77 1.25
CA LEU A 154 14.61 12.86 1.20
C LEU A 154 14.90 12.29 -0.20
N GLY A 155 14.05 12.58 -1.18
CA GLY A 155 14.11 12.02 -2.53
C GLY A 155 13.44 10.64 -2.65
N SER A 156 13.64 9.74 -1.67
CA SER A 156 12.89 8.48 -1.59
C SER A 156 12.77 7.92 -0.18
N LEU A 157 11.81 7.03 0.01
CA LEU A 157 11.62 6.19 1.19
C LEU A 157 11.28 4.77 0.78
N GLU A 158 11.77 3.79 1.53
CA GLU A 158 11.13 2.49 1.61
C GLU A 158 10.09 2.51 2.73
N VAL A 159 8.88 2.02 2.45
CA VAL A 159 7.76 2.01 3.39
C VAL A 159 7.28 0.59 3.60
N LEU A 160 7.09 0.21 4.87
CA LEU A 160 6.45 -1.04 5.27
C LEU A 160 5.23 -0.73 6.13
N ASN A 161 4.07 -1.22 5.70
CA ASN A 161 2.84 -1.22 6.47
C ASN A 161 2.60 -2.62 7.00
N LEU A 162 2.49 -2.79 8.30
CA LEU A 162 2.07 -4.04 8.94
C LEU A 162 0.63 -3.92 9.42
N VAL A 163 -0.09 -5.02 9.34
CA VAL A 163 -1.47 -5.14 9.80
C VAL A 163 -1.51 -6.23 10.85
N ASN A 164 -1.84 -5.84 12.07
CA ASN A 164 -1.88 -6.73 13.21
C ASN A 164 -3.30 -7.23 13.43
N TYR A 165 -3.41 -8.51 13.78
CA TYR A 165 -4.68 -9.17 14.09
C TYR A 165 -4.55 -9.82 15.46
N ASP A 166 -5.65 -9.81 16.22
CA ASP A 166 -5.72 -10.57 17.46
C ASP A 166 -5.80 -12.07 17.17
N ASN A 167 -5.56 -12.91 18.19
CA ASN A 167 -5.64 -14.37 18.05
C ASN A 167 -7.03 -14.85 17.60
N ASN A 168 -8.09 -14.16 18.04
CA ASN A 168 -9.46 -14.41 17.63
C ASN A 168 -10.14 -13.10 17.22
N PRO A 169 -9.85 -12.58 16.02
CA PRO A 169 -10.33 -11.27 15.61
C PRO A 169 -11.83 -11.33 15.30
N GLN A 170 -12.53 -10.22 15.56
CA GLN A 170 -13.86 -10.02 15.01
C GLN A 170 -13.82 -10.04 13.48
N ARG A 171 -14.95 -10.40 12.85
CA ARG A 171 -15.05 -10.57 11.41
C ARG A 171 -16.29 -9.90 10.84
N ILE A 172 -16.14 -9.28 9.68
CA ILE A 172 -17.28 -8.81 8.88
C ILE A 172 -17.77 -9.95 7.96
N ARG A 173 -18.73 -9.67 7.08
CA ARG A 173 -19.23 -10.62 6.06
C ARG A 173 -18.07 -11.28 5.30
N ASN A 174 -18.31 -12.50 4.80
CA ASN A 174 -17.30 -13.31 4.12
C ASN A 174 -16.11 -13.70 5.02
N GLN A 175 -16.29 -13.61 6.35
CA GLN A 175 -15.28 -13.95 7.36
C GLN A 175 -14.00 -13.11 7.27
N ILE A 176 -14.09 -11.87 6.77
CA ILE A 176 -12.92 -10.98 6.68
C ILE A 176 -12.57 -10.50 8.08
N ALA A 177 -11.34 -10.77 8.52
CA ALA A 177 -10.88 -10.36 9.84
C ALA A 177 -10.71 -8.84 9.92
N ILE A 178 -11.11 -8.29 11.06
CA ILE A 178 -10.90 -6.90 11.42
C ILE A 178 -9.52 -6.81 12.12
N PRO A 179 -8.57 -6.04 11.59
CA PRO A 179 -7.28 -5.80 12.25
C PRO A 179 -7.46 -5.12 13.61
N SER A 180 -6.56 -5.38 14.55
CA SER A 180 -6.53 -4.67 15.84
C SER A 180 -5.69 -3.40 15.80
N SER A 181 -4.63 -3.38 14.99
CA SER A 181 -3.81 -2.18 14.78
C SER A 181 -3.05 -2.19 13.45
N TYR A 182 -2.53 -1.03 13.08
CA TYR A 182 -1.68 -0.82 11.92
C TYR A 182 -0.34 -0.25 12.37
N VAL A 183 0.75 -0.71 11.75
CA VAL A 183 2.08 -0.13 11.91
C VAL A 183 2.54 0.40 10.57
N LYS A 184 3.16 1.58 10.56
CA LYS A 184 3.86 2.11 9.39
C LYS A 184 5.29 2.42 9.75
N ILE A 185 6.21 1.95 8.91
CA ILE A 185 7.64 2.15 9.04
C ILE A 185 8.12 2.91 7.80
N LEU A 186 8.76 4.06 8.01
CA LEU A 186 9.41 4.86 6.98
C LEU A 186 10.92 4.70 7.12
N LYS A 187 11.60 4.23 6.07
CA LYS A 187 13.04 3.99 6.05
C LYS A 187 13.69 4.73 4.88
N GLY A 188 14.63 5.61 5.19
CA GLY A 188 15.61 6.16 4.25
C GLY A 188 17.03 5.81 4.72
N ASP A 189 18.07 6.25 4.00
CA ASP A 189 19.46 5.84 4.27
C ASP A 189 19.91 6.11 5.71
N ASN A 190 19.62 7.31 6.23
CA ASN A 190 19.91 7.73 7.61
C ASN A 190 18.65 8.20 8.34
N PHE A 191 17.48 7.69 7.94
CA PHE A 191 16.19 8.16 8.44
C PHE A 191 15.27 6.99 8.77
N LYS A 192 14.68 7.03 9.96
CA LYS A 192 13.70 6.05 10.43
C LYS A 192 12.60 6.79 11.21
N GLU A 193 11.34 6.56 10.83
CA GLU A 193 10.17 7.11 11.51
C GLU A 193 9.05 6.08 11.49
N CYS A 194 8.46 5.77 12.65
CA CYS A 194 7.51 4.67 12.78
C CYS A 194 6.30 5.08 13.59
N TYR A 195 5.16 4.51 13.21
CA TYR A 195 3.87 4.76 13.82
C TYR A 195 3.14 3.46 14.11
N GLN A 196 2.39 3.40 15.21
CA GLN A 196 1.41 2.35 15.48
C GLN A 196 0.08 2.96 15.89
N VAL A 197 -0.99 2.60 15.19
CA VAL A 197 -2.32 3.16 15.39
C VAL A 197 -3.32 2.02 15.64
N PRO A 198 -4.17 2.09 16.68
CA PRO A 198 -5.22 1.10 16.88
C PRO A 198 -6.31 1.21 15.80
N ASN A 199 -7.11 0.16 15.63
CA ASN A 199 -8.24 0.14 14.69
C ASN A 199 -9.59 0.36 15.37
N HIS A 200 -9.66 1.32 16.29
CA HIS A 200 -10.88 1.74 16.99
C HIS A 200 -10.88 3.26 17.14
N GLU A 201 -11.98 3.83 17.64
CA GLU A 201 -12.06 5.26 17.90
C GLU A 201 -11.03 5.71 18.94
N VAL A 202 -10.51 6.92 18.75
CA VAL A 202 -9.45 7.51 19.58
C VAL A 202 -9.79 8.94 19.93
N GLU A 203 -9.36 9.39 21.11
CA GLU A 203 -9.57 10.75 21.56
C GLU A 203 -8.63 11.76 20.87
N ASP A 204 -7.36 11.37 20.68
CA ASP A 204 -6.36 12.21 20.04
C ASP A 204 -6.06 11.73 18.61
N GLU A 205 -6.17 12.65 17.65
CA GLU A 205 -5.89 12.39 16.24
C GLU A 205 -4.55 12.95 15.76
N SER A 206 -3.72 13.43 16.68
CA SER A 206 -2.34 13.84 16.42
C SER A 206 -1.47 12.62 16.13
N ILE A 207 -0.79 12.62 14.98
CA ILE A 207 0.11 11.51 14.62
C ILE A 207 1.30 11.38 15.58
N ARG A 208 1.63 12.43 16.34
CA ARG A 208 2.74 12.41 17.33
C ARG A 208 2.46 11.41 18.44
N SER A 209 1.21 11.25 18.84
CA SER A 209 0.77 10.37 19.92
C SER A 209 0.88 8.89 19.54
N TYR A 210 1.05 8.60 18.25
CA TYR A 210 1.19 7.25 17.70
C TYR A 210 2.62 6.95 17.24
N GLN A 211 3.56 7.87 17.45
CA GLN A 211 4.95 7.66 17.06
C GLN A 211 5.61 6.67 18.03
N ILE A 212 6.28 5.65 17.46
CA ILE A 212 6.96 4.60 18.23
C ILE A 212 8.43 4.50 17.81
N LYS A 213 9.24 3.81 18.63
CA LYS A 213 10.58 3.39 18.19
C LYS A 213 10.43 2.38 17.06
N CYS A 214 11.19 2.57 15.99
CA CYS A 214 11.22 1.62 14.90
C CYS A 214 11.86 0.30 15.34
N GLN A 215 11.11 -0.79 15.18
CA GLN A 215 11.58 -2.15 15.39
C GLN A 215 11.51 -2.87 14.05
N PHE A 216 12.62 -3.44 13.60
CA PHE A 216 12.67 -4.35 12.46
C PHE A 216 13.25 -5.64 13.00
#